data_AF-A0A968DN42-F1
#
_entry.id   AF-A0A968DN42-F1
#
_cell.length_a   1.000
_cell.length_b   1.000
_cell.length_c   1.000
_cell.angle_alpha   90.00
_cell.angle_beta   90.00
_cell.angle_gamma   90.00
#
_symmetry.space_group_name_H-M   'P 1'
#
loop_
_entity.id
_entity.type
_entity.pdbx_description
1 polymer ?
#
loop_
_entity_poly.entity_id
_entity_poly.type
_entity_poly.pdbx_seq_one_letter_code
_entity_poly.pdbx_strand_id
1 'polypeptide(L)'
;MLIVGAGVNGIGTFRDLSLQRIDALIIDRGDFCSGASAASSHMVHGGIRYLENGEFRLVREAVSERNRMIKNMPHLVKPLKTTIPMFKWLSGLLNAPLKFLGLLDRPSERGAVVIKIGLIF
;
A
#
# COMPACT_ATOMS: atom_id res chain seq x y z
N MET A 1 -21.90 17.09 8.82
CA MET A 1 -20.55 16.58 9.15
C MET A 1 -19.50 17.59 8.68
N LEU A 2 -18.44 17.86 9.44
CA LEU A 2 -17.33 18.73 9.01
C LEU A 2 -16.05 17.90 8.87
N ILE A 3 -15.41 17.97 7.71
CA ILE A 3 -14.13 17.34 7.41
C ILE A 3 -13.07 18.42 7.25
N VAL A 4 -11.97 18.29 7.98
CA VAL A 4 -10.84 19.21 7.91
C VAL A 4 -9.68 18.52 7.20
N GLY A 5 -9.28 19.06 6.05
CA GLY A 5 -8.24 18.56 5.16
C GLY A 5 -8.82 17.84 3.94
N ALA A 6 -8.51 18.34 2.76
CA ALA A 6 -8.85 17.81 1.44
C ALA A 6 -7.67 17.06 0.77
N GLY A 7 -6.93 16.28 1.56
CA GLY A 7 -6.06 15.23 1.04
C GLY A 7 -6.88 13.99 0.61
N VAL A 8 -6.20 12.94 0.13
CA VAL A 8 -6.82 11.70 -0.36
C VAL A 8 -7.78 11.06 0.66
N ASN A 9 -7.42 11.08 1.96
CA ASN A 9 -8.27 10.53 3.02
C ASN A 9 -9.54 11.36 3.20
N GLY A 10 -9.41 12.69 3.32
CA GLY A 10 -10.54 13.57 3.53
C GLY A 10 -11.51 13.58 2.35
N ILE A 11 -10.99 13.63 1.12
CA ILE A 11 -11.81 13.50 -0.10
C ILE A 11 -12.49 12.13 -0.17
N GLY A 12 -11.78 11.05 0.19
CA GLY A 12 -12.34 9.70 0.26
C GLY A 12 -13.53 9.62 1.21
N THR A 13 -13.37 10.15 2.43
CA THR A 13 -14.45 10.24 3.41
C THR A 13 -15.60 11.12 2.93
N PHE A 14 -15.30 12.29 2.36
CA PHE A 14 -16.31 13.19 1.81
C PHE A 14 -17.15 12.52 0.73
N ARG A 15 -16.50 11.79 -0.19
CA ARG A 15 -17.17 11.02 -1.24
C ARG A 15 -18.08 9.95 -0.65
N ASP A 16 -17.61 9.20 0.34
CA ASP A 16 -18.39 8.12 0.94
C ASP A 16 -19.64 8.65 1.66
N LEU A 17 -19.50 9.72 2.45
CA LEU A 17 -20.64 10.40 3.07
C LEU A 17 -21.62 10.97 2.05
N SER A 18 -21.11 11.55 0.96
CA SER A 18 -21.94 12.07 -0.13
C SER A 18 -22.74 10.97 -0.82
N LEU A 19 -22.14 9.79 -1.04
CA LEU A 19 -22.83 8.62 -1.60
C LEU A 19 -23.92 8.09 -0.66
N GLN A 20 -23.77 8.29 0.65
CA GLN A 20 -24.75 7.94 1.67
C GLN A 20 -25.79 9.04 1.91
N ARG A 21 -25.75 10.15 1.15
CA ARG A 21 -26.65 11.32 1.27
C ARG A 21 -26.56 12.01 2.64
N ILE A 22 -25.38 12.00 3.23
CA ILE A 22 -25.09 12.72 4.47
C ILE A 22 -24.54 14.10 4.09
N ASP A 23 -25.17 15.16 4.61
CA ASP A 23 -24.67 16.53 4.43
C ASP A 23 -23.31 16.69 5.11
N ALA A 24 -22.28 16.86 4.28
CA ALA A 24 -20.90 17.05 4.69
C ALA A 24 -20.34 18.33 4.09
N LEU A 25 -19.46 19.00 4.84
CA LEU A 25 -18.63 20.11 4.37
C LEU A 25 -17.17 19.68 4.51
N ILE A 26 -16.38 19.86 3.47
CA ILE A 26 -14.93 19.69 3.51
C ILE A 26 -14.25 21.04 3.37
N ILE A 27 -13.27 21.30 4.25
CA ILE A 27 -12.45 22.52 4.21
C ILE A 27 -10.97 22.14 4.15
N ASP A 28 -10.20 22.86 3.34
CA ASP A 28 -8.74 22.77 3.31
C ASP A 28 -8.13 24.18 3.35
N ARG A 29 -6.91 24.28 3.86
CA ARG A 29 -6.16 25.54 3.93
C ARG A 29 -5.56 25.91 2.56
N GLY A 30 -5.20 24.90 1.77
CA GLY A 30 -4.59 25.04 0.44
C GLY A 30 -5.56 24.64 -0.67
N ASP A 31 -5.02 23.96 -1.69
CA ASP A 31 -5.81 23.38 -2.78
C ASP A 31 -6.06 21.89 -2.52
N PHE A 32 -7.01 21.30 -3.23
CA PHE A 32 -7.30 19.87 -3.15
C PHE A 32 -6.05 19.05 -3.43
N CYS A 33 -5.79 18.05 -2.58
CA CYS A 33 -4.63 17.16 -2.66
C CYS A 33 -3.25 17.84 -2.53
N SER A 34 -3.14 19.13 -2.18
CA SER A 34 -1.86 19.86 -2.25
C SER A 34 -0.79 19.46 -1.21
N GLY A 35 -1.16 18.64 -0.21
CA GLY A 35 -0.25 18.15 0.82
C GLY A 35 0.49 16.86 0.43
N ALA A 36 0.59 15.92 1.37
CA ALA A 36 1.24 14.61 1.15
C ALA A 36 0.64 13.82 -0.03
N SER A 37 -0.62 14.07 -0.38
CA SER A 37 -1.30 13.43 -1.51
C SER A 37 -0.69 13.82 -2.86
N ALA A 38 -0.13 15.02 -3.01
CA ALA A 38 0.59 15.44 -4.21
C ALA A 38 2.05 14.93 -4.23
N ALA A 39 2.65 14.69 -3.05
CA ALA A 39 4.06 14.32 -2.91
C ALA A 39 4.31 12.78 -2.87
N SER A 40 3.41 11.99 -3.43
CA SER A 40 3.54 10.53 -3.46
C SER A 40 4.43 10.05 -4.61
N SER A 41 4.83 8.78 -4.59
CA SER A 41 5.46 8.12 -5.75
C SER A 41 4.48 7.84 -6.90
N HIS A 42 3.21 8.23 -6.76
CA HIS A 42 2.12 7.96 -7.69
C HIS A 42 1.97 6.46 -8.03
N MET A 43 2.26 5.59 -7.06
CA MET A 43 2.20 4.15 -7.20
C MET A 43 1.33 3.53 -6.10
N VAL A 44 0.32 2.77 -6.50
CA VAL A 44 -0.47 1.95 -5.57
C VAL A 44 0.15 0.56 -5.49
N HIS A 45 0.68 0.18 -4.33
CA HIS A 45 1.36 -1.09 -4.14
C HIS A 45 0.87 -1.84 -2.90
N GLY A 46 0.93 -3.17 -2.95
CA GLY A 46 0.62 -4.05 -1.80
C GLY A 46 1.63 -3.95 -0.65
N GLY A 47 2.79 -3.34 -0.89
CA GLY A 47 3.80 -3.13 0.16
C GLY A 47 4.48 -4.42 0.58
N ILE A 48 5.10 -5.12 -0.38
CA ILE A 48 5.76 -6.42 -0.18
C ILE A 48 6.76 -6.44 0.99
N ARG A 49 7.36 -5.27 1.30
CA ARG A 49 8.26 -5.09 2.44
C ARG A 49 7.57 -5.31 3.80
N TYR A 50 6.28 -4.99 3.92
CA TYR A 50 5.55 -5.12 5.18
C TYR A 50 5.27 -6.59 5.55
N LEU A 51 5.31 -7.52 4.58
CA LEU A 51 5.26 -8.96 4.86
C LEU A 51 6.43 -9.41 5.75
N GLU A 52 7.60 -8.78 5.61
CA GLU A 52 8.78 -9.12 6.44
C GLU A 52 8.58 -8.75 7.92
N ASN A 53 7.69 -7.79 8.21
CA ASN A 53 7.32 -7.38 9.55
C ASN A 53 6.09 -8.14 10.08
N GLY A 54 5.55 -9.10 9.32
CA GLY A 54 4.35 -9.85 9.69
C GLY A 54 3.04 -9.08 9.50
N GLU A 55 3.03 -7.96 8.77
CA GLU A 55 1.84 -7.12 8.57
C GLU A 55 0.92 -7.67 7.46
N PHE A 56 0.56 -8.95 7.54
CA PHE A 56 -0.22 -9.65 6.50
C PHE A 56 -1.58 -9.00 6.20
N ARG A 57 -2.25 -8.48 7.24
CA ARG A 57 -3.56 -7.81 7.07
C ARG A 57 -3.44 -6.56 6.20
N LEU A 58 -2.44 -5.72 6.46
CA LEU A 58 -2.19 -4.50 5.70
C LEU A 58 -1.91 -4.82 4.23
N VAL A 59 -1.03 -5.80 3.99
CA VAL A 59 -0.65 -6.20 2.63
C VAL A 59 -1.85 -6.73 1.86
N ARG A 60 -2.67 -7.58 2.48
CA ARG A 60 -3.90 -8.11 1.87
C ARG A 60 -4.88 -7.00 1.52
N GLU A 61 -5.10 -6.06 2.43
CA GLU A 61 -5.99 -4.92 2.24
C GLU A 61 -5.50 -4.03 1.08
N ALA A 62 -4.21 -3.67 1.08
CA ALA A 62 -3.60 -2.85 0.04
C ALA A 62 -3.66 -3.50 -1.36
N VAL A 63 -3.42 -4.81 -1.47
CA VAL A 63 -3.53 -5.55 -2.75
C VAL A 63 -4.98 -5.60 -3.23
N SER A 64 -5.93 -5.86 -2.32
CA SER A 64 -7.36 -5.88 -2.63
C SER A 64 -7.85 -4.53 -3.15
N GLU A 65 -7.51 -3.44 -2.45
CA GLU A 65 -7.89 -2.08 -2.86
C GLU A 65 -7.23 -1.69 -4.18
N ARG A 66 -5.95 -2.00 -4.39
CA ARG A 66 -5.28 -1.79 -5.70
C ARG A 66 -6.06 -2.44 -6.84
N ASN A 67 -6.48 -3.70 -6.67
CA ASN A 67 -7.22 -4.43 -7.69
C ASN A 67 -8.61 -3.81 -7.93
N ARG A 68 -9.28 -3.32 -6.88
CA ARG A 68 -10.53 -2.56 -6.99
C ARG A 68 -10.32 -1.25 -7.75
N MET A 69 -9.24 -0.52 -7.48
CA MET A 69 -8.93 0.73 -8.17
C MET A 69 -8.71 0.53 -9.68
N ILE A 70 -7.99 -0.53 -10.07
CA ILE A 70 -7.80 -0.89 -11.49
C ILE A 70 -9.14 -1.17 -12.16
N LYS A 71 -10.06 -1.87 -11.47
CA LYS A 71 -11.39 -2.18 -12.00
C LYS A 71 -12.31 -0.95 -12.08
N ASN A 72 -12.32 -0.12 -11.03
CA ASN A 72 -13.27 0.98 -10.88
C ASN A 72 -12.82 2.25 -11.63
N MET A 73 -11.50 2.45 -11.79
CA MET A 73 -10.93 3.69 -12.35
C MET A 73 -9.84 3.36 -13.39
N PRO A 74 -10.16 2.59 -14.45
CA PRO A 74 -9.16 2.15 -15.44
C PRO A 74 -8.54 3.31 -16.24
N HIS A 75 -9.18 4.48 -16.24
CA HIS A 75 -8.67 5.70 -16.88
C HIS A 75 -7.60 6.42 -16.04
N LEU A 76 -7.57 6.19 -14.71
CA LEU A 76 -6.57 6.78 -13.80
C LEU A 76 -5.51 5.78 -13.34
N VAL A 77 -5.88 4.52 -13.15
CA VAL A 77 -5.01 3.49 -12.56
C VAL A 77 -4.75 2.38 -13.57
N LYS A 78 -3.47 2.17 -13.90
CA LYS A 78 -3.01 1.15 -14.85
C LYS A 78 -2.04 0.19 -14.18
N PRO A 79 -2.03 -1.11 -14.56
CA PRO A 79 -1.03 -2.05 -14.08
C PRO A 79 0.39 -1.61 -14.45
N LEU A 80 1.26 -1.50 -13.45
CA LEU A 80 2.69 -1.21 -13.62
C LEU A 80 3.48 -2.50 -13.43
N LYS A 81 4.24 -2.92 -14.45
CA LYS A 81 5.17 -4.05 -14.34
C LYS A 81 6.39 -3.61 -13.55
N THR A 82 6.63 -4.24 -12.41
CA THR A 82 7.76 -3.94 -11.54
C THR A 82 8.76 -5.10 -11.53
N THR A 83 10.01 -4.82 -11.86
CA THR A 83 11.10 -5.80 -11.77
C THR A 83 11.80 -5.67 -10.43
N ILE A 84 11.91 -6.78 -9.69
CA ILE A 84 12.63 -6.83 -8.42
C ILE A 84 13.94 -7.61 -8.66
N PRO A 85 15.11 -6.96 -8.64
CA PRO A 85 16.38 -7.65 -8.83
C PRO A 85 16.64 -8.57 -7.62
N MET A 86 17.04 -9.81 -7.90
CA MET A 86 17.34 -10.82 -6.88
C MET A 86 18.80 -11.23 -7.00
N PHE A 87 19.55 -11.06 -5.91
CA PHE A 87 21.00 -11.23 -5.91
C PHE A 87 21.44 -12.56 -5.28
N LYS A 88 20.59 -13.22 -4.48
CA LYS A 88 20.89 -14.50 -3.82
C LYS A 88 19.65 -15.41 -3.77
N TRP A 89 19.82 -16.68 -4.11
CA TRP A 89 18.72 -17.67 -4.18
C TRP A 89 18.25 -18.18 -2.79
N LEU A 90 19.20 -18.44 -1.87
CA LEU A 90 18.93 -19.02 -0.55
C LEU A 90 19.10 -18.06 0.64
N SER A 91 19.54 -16.82 0.44
CA SER A 91 19.70 -15.89 1.57
C SER A 91 18.35 -15.56 2.19
N GLY A 92 18.20 -15.73 3.50
CA GLY A 92 16.95 -15.41 4.20
C GLY A 92 16.03 -16.60 4.51
N LEU A 93 16.27 -17.81 3.99
CA LEU A 93 15.45 -18.98 4.34
C LEU A 93 15.60 -19.39 5.81
N LEU A 94 16.83 -19.27 6.33
CA LEU A 94 17.13 -19.48 7.76
C LEU A 94 16.88 -18.22 8.61
N ASN A 95 16.97 -17.02 8.03
CA ASN A 95 16.75 -15.79 8.79
C ASN A 95 15.26 -15.43 8.91
N ALA A 96 14.40 -15.85 8.00
CA ALA A 96 12.96 -15.55 8.07
C ALA A 96 12.28 -16.16 9.32
N PRO A 97 12.53 -17.44 9.71
CA PRO A 97 12.04 -17.97 10.97
C PRO A 97 12.64 -17.27 12.19
N LEU A 98 13.96 -16.99 12.19
CA LEU A 98 14.62 -16.32 13.31
C LEU A 98 14.19 -14.85 13.48
N LYS A 99 13.86 -14.16 12.39
CA LYS A 99 13.32 -12.79 12.40
C LYS A 99 11.85 -12.76 12.83
N PHE A 100 11.06 -13.75 12.40
CA PHE A 100 9.69 -13.96 12.91
C PHE A 100 9.67 -14.27 14.41
N LEU A 101 10.69 -14.96 14.92
CA LEU A 101 10.90 -15.21 16.35
C LEU A 101 11.59 -14.06 17.11
N GLY A 102 11.86 -12.92 16.45
CA GLY A 102 12.47 -11.75 17.09
C GLY A 102 13.94 -11.90 17.51
N LEU A 103 14.63 -12.94 17.05
CA LEU A 103 16.00 -13.30 17.47
C LEU A 103 17.11 -12.65 16.62
N LEU A 104 16.78 -11.95 15.54
CA LEU A 104 17.77 -11.32 14.65
C LEU A 104 17.28 -9.99 14.08
N ASP A 105 18.09 -8.93 14.28
CA ASP A 105 17.81 -7.56 13.84
C ASP A 105 18.80 -7.09 12.76
N ARG A 106 19.19 -7.99 11.84
CA ARG A 106 20.04 -7.64 10.70
C ARG A 106 19.23 -7.59 9.40
N PRO A 107 19.43 -6.58 8.53
CA PRO A 107 18.81 -6.53 7.22
C PRO A 107 19.37 -7.68 6.36
N SER A 108 18.62 -8.77 6.24
CA SER A 108 19.02 -9.90 5.39
C SER A 108 18.64 -9.63 3.94
N GLU A 109 19.58 -9.84 3.02
CA GLU A 109 19.31 -9.80 1.59
C GLU A 109 18.21 -10.80 1.17
N ARG A 110 17.36 -10.35 0.24
CA ARG A 110 16.09 -10.99 -0.12
C ARG A 110 16.31 -12.35 -0.78
N GLY A 111 15.71 -13.40 -0.22
CA GLY A 111 15.68 -14.74 -0.81
C GLY A 111 14.60 -14.88 -1.87
N ALA A 112 14.96 -15.55 -2.97
CA ALA A 112 14.11 -15.73 -4.14
C ALA A 112 12.74 -16.35 -3.86
N VAL A 113 12.67 -17.25 -2.88
CA VAL A 113 11.48 -18.03 -2.54
C VAL A 113 10.41 -17.18 -1.84
N VAL A 114 10.80 -16.33 -0.89
CA VAL A 114 9.86 -15.48 -0.12
C VAL A 114 9.17 -14.47 -1.04
N ILE A 115 9.94 -13.85 -1.95
CA ILE A 115 9.39 -12.94 -2.96
C ILE A 115 8.44 -13.69 -3.90
N LYS A 116 8.82 -14.88 -4.38
CA LYS A 116 7.97 -15.66 -5.29
C LYS A 116 6.63 -16.02 -4.66
N ILE A 117 6.61 -16.41 -3.39
CA ILE A 117 5.37 -16.68 -2.66
C ILE A 117 4.54 -15.40 -2.50
N GLY A 118 5.17 -14.27 -2.14
CA GLY A 118 4.49 -12.98 -1.99
C GLY A 118 3.97 -12.36 -3.30
N LEU A 119 4.47 -12.79 -4.47
CA LEU A 119 4.04 -12.32 -5.80
C LEU A 119 2.96 -13.19 -6.45
N ILE A 120 2.67 -14.38 -5.90
CA ILE A 120 1.64 -15.29 -6.44
C ILE A 120 0.22 -14.87 -5.99
N PHE A 121 0.10 -13.99 -5.00
CA PHE A 121 -1.17 -13.44 -4.47
C PHE A 121 -1.32 -11.95 -4.80
#